data_AF-A0A1M6RJM1-F1
#
_entry.id   AF-A0A1M6RJM1-F1
#
_cell.length_a   1.000
_cell.length_b   1.000
_cell.length_c   1.000
_cell.angle_alpha   90.00
_cell.angle_beta   90.00
_cell.angle_gamma   90.00
#
_symmetry.space_group_name_H-M   'P 1'
#
loop_
_entity.id
_entity.type
_entity.pdbx_description
1 polymer ?
#
loop_
_entity_poly.entity_id
_entity_poly.type
_entity_poly.pdbx_seq_one_letter_code
_entity_poly.pdbx_strand_id
1 'polypeptide(L)' 'MPEPSEQLRRKLAAVFGDVLPDTTRDEREFEHPDDRSRDRDAELLADRPPHHDRAW' A
#
# COMPACT_ATOMS: atom_id res chain seq x y z
N MET A 1 4.12 -18.07 -12.39
CA MET A 1 4.30 -16.75 -13.01
C MET A 1 5.44 -16.85 -14.01
N PRO A 2 5.34 -16.28 -15.22
CA PRO A 2 6.47 -16.25 -16.15
C PRO A 2 7.61 -15.40 -15.55
N GLU A 3 8.85 -15.85 -15.74
CA GLU A 3 10.03 -15.13 -15.27
C GLU A 3 10.17 -13.76 -15.99
N PRO A 4 10.50 -12.67 -15.28
CA PRO A 4 10.66 -11.36 -15.89
C PRO A 4 11.89 -11.31 -16.80
N SER A 5 11.76 -10.65 -17.95
CA SER A 5 12.87 -10.43 -18.88
C SER A 5 14.00 -9.60 -18.25
N GLU A 6 15.23 -9.74 -18.75
CA GLU A 6 16.36 -8.95 -18.25
C GLU A 6 16.13 -7.43 -18.30
N GLN A 7 15.45 -6.96 -19.34
CA GLN A 7 15.18 -5.54 -19.50
C GLN A 7 14.20 -5.05 -18.42
N LEU A 8 13.24 -5.88 -18.01
CA LEU A 8 12.34 -5.59 -16.91
C LEU A 8 13.10 -5.62 -15.57
N ARG A 9 13.98 -6.61 -15.36
CA ARG A 9 14.83 -6.70 -14.15
C ARG A 9 15.70 -5.44 -13.96
N ARG A 10 16.33 -4.93 -15.02
CA ARG A 10 17.13 -3.68 -14.97
C ARG A 10 16.31 -2.45 -14.60
N LYS A 11 15.08 -2.33 -15.13
CA LYS A 11 14.17 -1.22 -14.80
C LYS A 11 13.72 -1.28 -13.35
N LEU A 12 13.39 -2.48 -12.86
CA LEU A 12 13.01 -2.70 -11.47
C LEU A 12 14.18 -2.39 -10.53
N ALA A 13 15.40 -2.82 -10.86
CA ALA A 13 16.58 -2.51 -10.07
C ALA A 13 16.89 -1.00 -10.00
N ALA A 14 16.59 -0.24 -11.05
CA ALA A 14 16.74 1.22 -11.02
C ALA A 14 15.77 1.93 -10.05
N VAL A 15 14.64 1.29 -9.71
CA VAL A 15 13.62 1.85 -8.80
C VAL A 15 13.75 1.27 -7.39
N PHE A 16 13.96 -0.04 -7.30
CA PHE A 16 13.94 -0.80 -6.04
C PHE A 16 15.33 -1.17 -5.53
N GLY A 17 16.39 -0.95 -6.32
CA GLY A 17 17.76 -1.33 -6.00
C GLY A 17 18.07 -2.79 -6.32
N ASP A 18 19.17 -3.29 -5.78
CA ASP A 18 19.74 -4.61 -6.12
C ASP A 18 18.89 -5.78 -5.60
N VAL A 19 18.01 -5.50 -4.64
CA VAL A 19 17.10 -6.46 -4.02
C VAL A 19 15.69 -6.05 -4.35
N LEU A 20 15.12 -6.67 -5.40
CA LEU A 20 13.67 -6.65 -5.56
C LEU A 20 13.09 -7.51 -4.44
N PRO A 21 12.23 -6.97 -3.57
CA PRO A 21 11.61 -7.79 -2.53
C PRO A 21 10.79 -8.92 -3.18
N ASP A 22 10.85 -10.12 -2.60
CA ASP A 22 10.11 -11.30 -3.09
C ASP A 22 8.59 -11.06 -3.11
N THR A 23 8.12 -10.15 -2.26
CA THR A 23 6.74 -9.66 -2.21
C THR A 23 6.70 -8.15 -2.35
N THR A 24 5.86 -7.65 -3.25
CA THR A 24 5.48 -6.22 -3.30
C THR A 24 4.20 -5.95 -2.51
N ARG A 25 3.62 -6.97 -1.88
CA ARG A 25 2.39 -6.86 -1.09
C ARG A 25 2.72 -6.30 0.28
N ASP A 26 1.91 -5.36 0.74
CA ASP A 26 1.97 -4.86 2.12
C ASP A 26 1.65 -6.01 3.09
N GLU A 27 2.66 -6.49 3.82
CA GLU A 27 2.51 -7.60 4.77
C GLU A 27 1.62 -7.23 5.97
N ARG A 28 1.21 -5.96 6.10
CA ARG A 28 0.21 -5.53 7.08
C ARG A 28 -1.22 -5.85 6.65
N GLU A 29 -1.45 -6.30 5.42
CA GLU A 29 -2.77 -6.59 4.84
C GLU A 29 -3.36 -7.95 5.26
N PHE A 30 -2.98 -8.48 6.43
CA PHE A 30 -3.39 -9.82 6.87
C PHE A 30 -4.79 -9.90 7.50
N GLU A 31 -5.58 -8.83 7.52
CA GLU A 31 -7.00 -8.94 7.87
C GLU A 31 -7.86 -8.41 6.72
N HIS A 32 -8.66 -9.33 6.15
CA HIS A 32 -9.54 -9.20 4.98
C HIS A 32 -10.12 -7.78 4.78
N PRO A 33 -10.06 -7.22 3.55
CA PRO A 33 -10.70 -5.94 3.22
C PRO A 33 -12.23 -5.97 3.39
N ASP A 34 -12.84 -7.13 3.19
CA ASP A 34 -14.28 -7.27 3.03
C ASP A 34 -15.06 -7.31 4.35
N ASP A 35 -14.41 -7.64 5.47
CA ASP A 35 -15.06 -7.80 6.79
C ASP A 35 -14.93 -6.53 7.68
N ARG A 36 -14.10 -5.56 7.28
CA ARG A 36 -13.76 -4.37 8.09
C ARG A 36 -14.25 -3.04 7.52
N SER A 37 -15.02 -3.07 6.43
CA SER A 37 -15.30 -1.86 5.64
C SER A 37 -16.13 -0.80 6.38
N ARG A 38 -17.02 -1.19 7.31
CA ARG A 38 -17.84 -0.22 8.08
C ARG A 38 -17.09 0.41 9.25
N ASP A 39 -16.26 -0.37 9.93
CA ASP A 39 -15.52 0.09 11.11
C ASP A 39 -14.30 0.93 10.72
N ARG A 40 -13.67 0.59 9.59
CA ARG A 40 -12.51 1.33 9.07
C ARG A 40 -12.84 2.77 8.67
N ASP A 41 -14.00 3.00 8.05
CA ASP A 41 -14.42 4.36 7.71
C ASP A 41 -14.69 5.19 8.98
N ALA A 42 -15.24 4.57 10.03
CA ALA A 42 -15.46 5.23 11.32
C ALA A 42 -14.13 5.55 12.03
N GLU A 43 -13.16 4.65 11.99
CA GLU A 43 -11.79 4.87 12.50
C GLU A 43 -11.10 6.03 11.78
N LEU A 44 -11.18 6.07 10.44
CA LEU A 44 -10.58 7.14 9.63
C LEU A 44 -11.24 8.50 9.86
N LEU A 45 -12.55 8.53 10.09
CA LEU A 45 -13.27 9.76 10.43
C LEU A 45 -12.93 10.25 11.85
N ALA A 46 -12.60 9.35 12.78
CA ALA A 46 -12.20 9.70 14.14
C ALA A 46 -10.79 10.34 14.18
N ASP A 47 -9.89 9.97 13.28
CA ASP A 47 -8.54 10.53 13.17
C ASP A 47 -8.48 11.87 12.39
N ARG A 48 -9.63 12.51 12.23
CA ARG A 48 -9.74 13.76 11.49
C ARG A 48 -9.08 14.91 12.28
N PRO A 49 -8.11 15.63 11.70
CA PRO A 49 -7.47 16.75 12.38
C PRO A 49 -8.45 17.91 12.61
N PRO A 50 -8.25 18.74 13.66
CA PRO A 50 -9.24 19.72 14.13
C PRO A 50 -9.55 20.86 13.14
N HIS A 51 -8.75 21.00 12.08
CA HIS A 51 -8.94 21.98 11.01
C HIS A 51 -9.61 21.40 9.76
N HIS A 52 -9.95 20.11 9.74
CA HIS A 52 -10.48 19.44 8.54
C HIS A 52 -11.77 20.08 8.01
N ASP A 53 -12.67 20.50 8.89
CA ASP A 53 -13.95 21.11 8.49
C ASP A 53 -13.92 22.64 8.57
N ARG A 54 -12.76 23.23 8.88
CA ARG A 54 -12.56 24.67 8.88
C ARG A 54 -11.94 25.06 7.55
N ALA A 55 -12.72 25.65 6.66
CA ALA A 55 -12.18 26.42 5.55
C ALA A 55 -11.29 27.53 6.15
N TRP A 56 -10.06 27.61 5.66
CA TRP A 56 -9.05 28.53 6.16
C TRP A 56 -9.47 29.97 5.83
#